data_AF-A0A956HBI1-F1
#
_entry.id   AF-A0A956HBI1-F1
#
_cell.length_a   1.000
_cell.length_b   1.000
_cell.length_c   1.000
_cell.angle_alpha   90.00
_cell.angle_beta   90.00
_cell.angle_gamma   90.00
#
_symmetry.space_group_name_H-M   'P 1'
#
loop_
_entity.id
_entity.type
_entity.pdbx_description
1 polymer ?
#
loop_
_entity_poly.entity_id
_entity_poly.type
_entity_poly.pdbx_seq_one_letter_code
_entity_poly.pdbx_strand_id
1 'polypeptide(L)'
;IINVSSMSGRLAVPGLGTYAASKFALEGLSEALRHELRSFGVRVALVEPGPYATDIFDRNRRVCRAAERGGGPYEALQQRIEAFMQRRFSKNLGDPQEVAALIVRIVEDPRPRLRYPLGPGASPRLWMRKLLPFHLEEQVLDRLIGLPRRGA
;
A
#
# COMPACT_ATOMS: atom_id res chain seq x y z
N ILE A 1 6.76 -18.87 6.55
CA ILE A 1 6.61 -17.46 6.98
C ILE A 1 5.70 -16.76 5.98
N ILE A 2 4.62 -16.14 6.46
CA ILE A 2 3.72 -15.33 5.62
C ILE A 2 3.69 -13.94 6.23
N ASN A 3 4.22 -12.96 5.50
CA ASN A 3 4.25 -11.56 5.92
C ASN A 3 3.09 -10.80 5.27
N VAL A 4 2.29 -10.10 6.08
CA VAL A 4 1.23 -9.23 5.58
C VAL A 4 1.81 -7.85 5.27
N SER A 5 2.13 -7.63 4.01
CA SER A 5 2.64 -6.38 3.46
C SER A 5 1.49 -5.43 3.12
N SER A 6 1.58 -4.75 1.98
CA SER A 6 0.57 -3.88 1.39
C SER A 6 0.97 -3.62 -0.05
N MET A 7 0.02 -3.22 -0.90
CA MET A 7 0.37 -2.48 -2.11
C MET A 7 1.37 -1.35 -1.84
N SER A 8 1.29 -0.70 -0.67
CA SER A 8 2.18 0.40 -0.29
C SER A 8 3.63 -0.03 -0.02
N GLY A 9 3.93 -1.34 -0.02
CA GLY A 9 5.32 -1.83 -0.07
C GLY A 9 5.90 -1.79 -1.49
N ARG A 10 5.01 -1.82 -2.49
CA ARG A 10 5.22 -1.64 -3.94
C ARG A 10 5.20 -0.19 -4.40
N LEU A 11 4.40 0.67 -3.78
CA LEU A 11 4.13 2.02 -4.24
C LEU A 11 3.89 3.01 -3.11
N ALA A 12 4.06 4.30 -3.37
CA ALA A 12 3.83 5.33 -2.38
C ALA A 12 2.66 6.22 -2.81
N VAL A 13 1.95 6.74 -1.81
CA VAL A 13 0.92 7.77 -1.99
C VAL A 13 1.21 8.88 -0.98
N PRO A 14 1.10 10.17 -1.38
CA PRO A 14 1.25 11.28 -0.45
C PRO A 14 0.41 11.10 0.83
N GLY A 15 0.98 11.50 1.97
CA GLY A 15 0.38 11.33 3.30
C GLY A 15 0.59 9.97 3.95
N LEU A 16 1.06 8.96 3.21
CA LEU A 16 1.36 7.62 3.73
C LEU A 16 2.85 7.25 3.65
N GLY A 17 3.75 8.24 3.54
CA GLY A 17 5.18 8.02 3.29
C GLY A 17 5.87 7.12 4.32
N THR A 18 5.62 7.35 5.62
CA THR A 18 6.19 6.52 6.71
C THR A 18 5.62 5.10 6.70
N TYR A 19 4.32 4.96 6.44
CA TYR A 19 3.68 3.65 6.29
C TYR A 19 4.27 2.90 5.09
N ALA A 20 4.36 3.54 3.92
CA ALA A 20 4.96 2.96 2.73
C ALA A 20 6.41 2.54 3.01
N ALA A 21 7.24 3.40 3.61
CA ALA A 21 8.62 3.08 3.95
C ALA A 21 8.74 1.78 4.77
N SER A 22 7.90 1.60 5.80
CA SER A 22 7.90 0.35 6.59
C SER A 22 7.50 -0.88 5.77
N LYS A 23 6.54 -0.72 4.85
CA LYS A 23 6.11 -1.81 3.97
C LYS A 23 7.14 -2.13 2.88
N PHE A 24 7.85 -1.14 2.34
CA PHE A 24 9.00 -1.35 1.45
C PHE A 24 10.13 -2.10 2.17
N ALA A 25 10.43 -1.74 3.42
CA ALA A 25 11.42 -2.45 4.22
C ALA A 25 11.01 -3.92 4.45
N LEU A 26 9.72 -4.19 4.72
CA LEU A 26 9.21 -5.55 4.87
C LEU A 26 9.30 -6.36 3.57
N GLU A 27 9.06 -5.74 2.41
CA GLU A 27 9.27 -6.37 1.10
C GLU A 27 10.72 -6.79 0.91
N GLY A 28 11.67 -5.86 1.11
CA GLY A 28 13.10 -6.12 0.94
C GLY A 28 13.61 -7.19 1.91
N LEU A 29 13.18 -7.13 3.18
CA LEU A 29 13.51 -8.16 4.17
C LEU A 29 12.97 -9.53 3.75
N SER A 30 11.74 -9.60 3.25
CA SER A 30 11.12 -10.86 2.87
C SER A 30 11.74 -11.47 1.61
N GLU A 31 12.22 -10.63 0.68
CA GLU A 31 13.03 -11.07 -0.46
C GLU A 31 14.33 -11.73 0.00
N ALA A 32 15.08 -11.08 0.89
CA ALA A 32 16.32 -11.63 1.45
C ALA A 32 16.06 -12.97 2.15
N LEU A 33 15.07 -13.01 3.05
CA LEU A 33 14.71 -14.23 3.78
C LEU A 33 14.29 -15.37 2.85
N ARG A 34 13.65 -15.09 1.71
CA ARG A 34 13.28 -16.13 0.74
C ARG A 34 14.51 -16.83 0.15
N HIS A 35 15.62 -16.11 -0.05
CA HIS A 35 16.88 -16.68 -0.50
C HIS A 35 17.60 -17.41 0.63
N GLU A 36 17.77 -16.74 1.78
CA GLU A 36 18.53 -17.26 2.93
C GLU A 36 17.94 -18.54 3.52
N LEU A 37 16.61 -18.62 3.58
CA LEU A 37 15.93 -19.72 4.26
C LEU A 37 15.62 -20.92 3.35
N ARG A 38 15.93 -20.82 2.05
CA ARG A 38 15.58 -21.84 1.05
C ARG A 38 16.23 -23.20 1.34
N SER A 39 17.51 -23.22 1.73
CA SER A 39 18.25 -24.45 2.04
C SER A 39 17.74 -25.15 3.31
N PHE A 40 17.01 -24.44 4.15
CA PHE A 40 16.42 -24.95 5.38
C PHE A 40 14.98 -25.46 5.19
N GLY A 41 14.48 -25.46 3.94
CA GLY A 41 13.10 -25.88 3.64
C GLY A 41 12.03 -24.88 4.11
N VAL A 42 12.42 -23.70 4.60
CA VAL A 42 11.47 -22.67 5.08
C VAL A 42 11.06 -21.78 3.91
N ARG A 43 9.75 -21.65 3.73
CA ARG A 43 9.12 -20.91 2.62
C ARG A 43 8.64 -19.55 3.12
N VAL A 44 8.91 -18.50 2.34
CA VAL A 44 8.52 -17.11 2.65
C VAL A 44 7.57 -16.57 1.58
N ALA A 45 6.46 -15.96 1.98
CA ALA A 45 5.49 -15.34 1.09
C ALA A 45 5.01 -13.99 1.64
N LEU A 46 4.63 -13.09 0.73
CA LEU A 46 4.08 -11.77 0.97
C LEU A 46 2.64 -11.73 0.48
N VAL A 47 1.73 -11.37 1.37
CA VAL A 47 0.39 -10.94 1.00
C VAL A 47 0.42 -9.43 0.87
N GLU A 48 -0.03 -8.89 -0.26
CA GLU A 48 0.02 -7.45 -0.57
C GLU A 48 -1.41 -6.89 -0.71
N PRO A 49 -2.16 -6.68 0.40
CA PRO A 49 -3.52 -6.16 0.32
C PRO A 49 -3.56 -4.72 -0.21
N GLY A 50 -4.61 -4.42 -0.96
CA GLY A 50 -5.09 -3.07 -1.21
C GLY A 50 -5.85 -2.48 -0.02
N PRO A 51 -6.80 -1.56 -0.25
CA PRO A 51 -7.67 -1.05 0.80
C PRO A 51 -8.74 -2.09 1.18
N TYR A 52 -8.87 -2.36 2.49
CA TYR A 52 -9.80 -3.34 3.06
C TYR A 52 -10.62 -2.72 4.20
N ALA A 53 -11.83 -3.22 4.40
CA ALA A 53 -12.78 -2.76 5.42
C ALA A 53 -12.35 -3.16 6.83
N THR A 54 -11.33 -2.47 7.34
CA THR A 54 -10.80 -2.62 8.69
C THR A 54 -10.59 -1.23 9.31
N ASP A 55 -10.40 -1.19 10.63
CA ASP A 55 -10.13 0.03 11.40
C ASP A 55 -8.82 0.76 11.01
N ILE A 56 -8.03 0.23 10.07
CA ILE A 56 -6.70 0.76 9.70
C ILE A 56 -6.75 2.19 9.16
N PHE A 57 -7.81 2.56 8.43
CA PHE A 57 -7.96 3.87 7.82
C PHE A 57 -8.83 4.85 8.62
N ASP A 58 -9.45 4.36 9.69
CA ASP A 58 -10.29 5.14 10.59
C ASP A 58 -9.61 5.22 11.98
N ARG A 59 -10.00 4.34 12.91
CA ARG A 59 -9.55 4.37 14.32
C ARG A 59 -8.02 4.32 14.51
N ASN A 60 -7.32 3.62 13.62
CA ASN A 60 -5.87 3.45 13.72
C ASN A 60 -5.09 4.52 12.95
N ARG A 61 -5.77 5.40 12.22
CA ARG A 61 -5.15 6.58 11.62
C ARG A 61 -4.74 7.55 12.73
N ARG A 62 -3.53 8.07 12.63
CA ARG A 62 -2.99 9.11 13.52
C ARG A 62 -2.61 10.31 12.68
N VAL A 63 -3.12 11.46 13.05
CA VAL A 63 -2.73 12.74 12.46
C VAL A 63 -1.63 13.36 13.32
N CYS A 64 -0.66 14.02 12.69
CA CYS A 64 0.36 14.72 13.44
C CYS A 64 -0.26 15.91 14.19
N ARG A 65 0.08 16.10 15.46
CA ARG A 65 -0.42 17.22 16.28
C ARG A 65 -0.25 18.59 15.63
N ALA A 66 0.81 18.78 14.84
CA ALA A 66 1.03 20.03 14.12
C ALA A 66 -0.02 20.27 13.02
N ALA A 67 -0.51 19.20 12.38
CA ALA A 67 -1.57 19.27 11.39
C ALA A 67 -2.93 19.60 12.03
N GLU A 68 -3.19 19.12 13.25
CA GLU A 68 -4.42 19.43 13.99
C GLU A 68 -4.56 20.91 14.36
N ARG A 69 -3.43 21.63 14.47
CA ARG A 69 -3.41 23.06 14.81
C ARG A 69 -3.73 23.97 13.63
N GLY A 70 -3.67 23.47 12.39
CA GLY A 70 -3.83 24.28 11.17
C GLY A 70 -2.73 25.32 10.97
N GLY A 71 -2.84 26.11 9.90
CA GLY A 71 -1.96 27.25 9.58
C GLY A 71 -0.56 26.89 9.09
N GLY A 72 -0.26 25.61 8.91
CA GLY A 72 1.04 25.14 8.43
C GLY A 72 1.17 25.21 6.91
N PRO A 73 2.40 25.24 6.36
CA PRO A 73 2.64 25.29 4.91
C PRO A 73 2.10 24.06 4.16
N TYR A 74 1.76 22.97 4.88
CA TYR A 74 1.19 21.74 4.32
C TYR A 74 -0.34 21.68 4.41
N GLU A 75 -1.02 22.68 4.98
CA GLU A 75 -2.46 22.59 5.28
C GLU A 75 -3.30 22.29 4.03
N ALA A 76 -3.15 23.09 2.97
CA ALA A 76 -3.89 22.88 1.72
C ALA A 76 -3.59 21.50 1.08
N LEU A 77 -2.34 21.04 1.17
CA LEU A 77 -1.93 19.72 0.70
C LEU A 77 -2.57 18.61 1.54
N GLN A 78 -2.58 18.75 2.86
CA GLN A 78 -3.18 17.80 3.79
C GLN A 78 -4.68 17.66 3.54
N GLN A 79 -5.40 18.77 3.38
CA GLN A 79 -6.83 18.76 3.07
C GLN A 79 -7.14 18.01 1.75
N ARG A 80 -6.33 18.22 0.71
CA ARG A 80 -6.47 17.52 -0.59
C ARG A 80 -6.20 16.01 -0.45
N ILE A 81 -5.14 15.63 0.25
CA ILE A 81 -4.81 14.23 0.51
C ILE A 81 -5.92 13.56 1.33
N GLU A 82 -6.41 14.22 2.37
CA GLU A 82 -7.48 13.72 3.22
C GLU A 82 -8.77 13.48 2.42
N ALA A 83 -9.20 14.46 1.63
CA ALA A 83 -10.37 14.31 0.76
C ALA A 83 -10.18 13.15 -0.24
N PHE A 84 -8.98 13.00 -0.82
CA PHE A 84 -8.66 11.88 -1.69
C PHE A 84 -8.76 10.54 -0.97
N MET A 85 -8.19 10.42 0.23
CA MET A 85 -8.22 9.20 1.03
C MET A 85 -9.64 8.83 1.45
N GLN A 86 -10.44 9.78 1.93
CA GLN A 86 -11.84 9.57 2.29
C GLN A 86 -12.67 9.05 1.10
N ARG A 87 -12.48 9.62 -0.10
CA ARG A 87 -13.13 9.12 -1.32
C ARG A 87 -12.68 7.71 -1.69
N ARG A 88 -11.37 7.43 -1.57
CA ARG A 88 -10.79 6.13 -1.93
C ARG A 88 -11.23 5.02 -0.98
N PHE A 89 -11.35 5.32 0.31
CA PHE A 89 -11.73 4.35 1.35
C PHE A 89 -13.24 4.22 1.53
N SER A 90 -14.07 5.20 1.13
CA SER A 90 -15.54 5.05 1.21
C SER A 90 -16.14 4.18 0.11
N LYS A 91 -15.50 4.06 -1.06
CA LYS A 91 -16.12 3.43 -2.24
C LYS A 91 -15.51 2.10 -2.69
N ASN A 92 -14.34 1.72 -2.19
CA ASN A 92 -13.53 0.68 -2.81
C ASN A 92 -12.74 -0.16 -1.77
N LEU A 93 -13.41 -0.68 -0.75
CA LEU A 93 -12.82 -1.58 0.23
C LEU A 93 -13.08 -3.04 -0.16
N GLY A 94 -12.06 -3.89 -0.07
CA GLY A 94 -12.23 -5.35 -0.12
C GLY A 94 -12.73 -5.92 1.21
N ASP A 95 -13.19 -7.17 1.18
CA ASP A 95 -13.56 -7.94 2.36
C ASP A 95 -12.32 -8.57 3.03
N PRO A 96 -12.01 -8.27 4.31
CA PRO A 96 -10.87 -8.85 5.01
C PRO A 96 -10.83 -10.39 5.00
N GLN A 97 -11.98 -11.07 4.84
CA GLN A 97 -12.05 -12.52 4.71
C GLN A 97 -11.30 -13.04 3.47
N GLU A 98 -11.20 -12.24 2.41
CA GLU A 98 -10.39 -12.60 1.23
C GLU A 98 -8.91 -12.76 1.58
N VAL A 99 -8.40 -11.90 2.47
CA VAL A 99 -7.00 -11.95 2.93
C VAL A 99 -6.80 -13.21 3.78
N ALA A 100 -7.72 -13.52 4.69
CA ALA A 100 -7.67 -14.73 5.51
C ALA A 100 -7.72 -16.00 4.65
N ALA A 101 -8.65 -16.07 3.70
CA ALA A 101 -8.76 -17.19 2.77
C ALA A 101 -7.50 -17.37 1.91
N LEU A 102 -6.88 -16.27 1.46
CA LEU A 102 -5.63 -16.32 0.73
C LEU A 102 -4.47 -16.85 1.60
N ILE A 103 -4.38 -16.43 2.86
CA ILE A 103 -3.35 -16.94 3.78
C ILE A 103 -3.47 -18.46 3.93
N VAL A 104 -4.69 -18.99 4.12
CA VAL A 104 -4.93 -20.44 4.19
C VAL A 104 -4.44 -21.14 2.92
N ARG A 105 -4.79 -20.62 1.73
CA ARG A 105 -4.32 -21.17 0.46
C ARG A 105 -2.81 -21.17 0.32
N ILE A 106 -2.11 -20.15 0.82
CA ILE A 106 -0.64 -20.07 0.77
C ILE A 106 0.00 -21.11 1.70
N VAL A 107 -0.62 -21.40 2.86
CA VAL A 107 -0.13 -22.43 3.79
C VAL A 107 -0.19 -23.82 3.14
N GLU A 108 -1.26 -24.11 2.40
CA GLU A 108 -1.50 -25.40 1.73
C GLU A 108 -0.69 -25.57 0.43
N ASP A 109 -0.27 -24.47 -0.20
CA ASP A 109 0.51 -24.51 -1.43
C ASP A 109 1.91 -25.11 -1.17
N PRO A 110 2.31 -26.22 -1.84
CA PRO A 110 3.65 -26.78 -1.69
C PRO A 110 4.74 -25.87 -2.26
N ARG A 111 4.41 -24.99 -3.21
CA ARG A 111 5.36 -24.11 -3.92
C ARG A 111 4.83 -22.66 -3.98
N PRO A 112 4.65 -21.99 -2.83
CA PRO A 112 4.09 -20.66 -2.80
C PRO A 112 5.00 -19.68 -3.52
N ARG A 113 4.39 -18.79 -4.30
CA ARG A 113 5.02 -17.62 -4.92
C ARG A 113 5.48 -16.66 -3.82
N LEU A 114 6.41 -15.77 -4.16
CA LEU A 114 6.83 -14.75 -3.20
C LEU A 114 5.73 -13.73 -2.93
N ARG A 115 4.92 -13.35 -3.92
CA ARG A 115 3.98 -12.21 -3.82
C ARG A 115 2.56 -12.55 -4.26
N TYR A 116 1.61 -12.10 -3.47
CA TYR A 116 0.17 -12.24 -3.72
C TYR A 116 -0.52 -10.89 -3.53
N PRO A 117 -0.60 -10.05 -4.59
CA PRO A 117 -1.40 -8.84 -4.57
C PRO A 117 -2.89 -9.19 -4.53
N LEU A 118 -3.63 -8.55 -3.63
CA LEU A 118 -5.04 -8.82 -3.40
C LEU A 118 -5.83 -7.52 -3.21
N GLY A 119 -7.06 -7.52 -3.72
CA GLY A 119 -8.03 -6.45 -3.49
C GLY A 119 -8.19 -5.45 -4.65
N PRO A 120 -9.14 -4.51 -4.51
CA PRO A 120 -9.59 -3.66 -5.61
C PRO A 120 -8.48 -2.76 -6.18
N GLY A 121 -8.11 -3.02 -7.43
CA GLY A 121 -7.11 -2.25 -8.17
C GLY A 121 -5.66 -2.60 -7.87
N ALA A 122 -5.39 -3.67 -7.10
CA ALA A 122 -4.03 -4.04 -6.72
C ALA A 122 -3.17 -4.49 -7.90
N SER A 123 -3.66 -5.44 -8.68
CA SER A 123 -2.93 -5.95 -9.84
C SER A 123 -2.73 -4.87 -10.93
N PRO A 124 -3.77 -4.15 -11.40
CA PRO A 124 -3.61 -3.17 -12.48
C PRO A 124 -2.66 -2.03 -12.13
N ARG A 125 -2.69 -1.50 -10.90
CA ARG A 125 -1.83 -0.37 -10.50
C ARG A 125 -0.36 -0.79 -10.34
N LEU A 126 -0.11 -1.98 -9.82
CA LEU A 126 1.24 -2.53 -9.73
C LEU A 126 1.81 -2.85 -11.12
N TRP A 127 0.97 -3.28 -12.07
CA TRP A 127 1.36 -3.44 -13.47
C TRP A 127 1.65 -2.10 -14.15
N MET A 128 0.80 -1.09 -13.92
CA MET A 128 0.97 0.26 -14.43
C MET A 128 2.34 0.83 -14.03
N ARG A 129 2.73 0.72 -12.75
CA ARG A 129 4.03 1.16 -12.23
C ARG A 129 5.23 0.44 -12.88
N LYS A 130 5.07 -0.82 -13.30
CA LYS A 130 6.15 -1.55 -13.96
C LYS A 130 6.39 -1.08 -15.40
N LEU A 131 5.36 -0.56 -16.06
CA LEU A 131 5.38 -0.28 -17.51
C LEU A 131 5.46 1.21 -17.81
N LEU A 132 4.91 2.08 -16.96
CA LEU A 132 4.88 3.51 -17.19
C LEU A 132 6.07 4.21 -16.51
N PRO A 133 6.72 5.14 -17.21
CA PRO A 133 7.64 6.08 -16.59
C PRO A 133 7.01 6.82 -15.41
N PHE A 134 7.80 7.04 -14.35
CA PHE A 134 7.31 7.62 -13.10
C PHE A 134 6.59 8.96 -13.26
N HIS A 135 7.05 9.84 -14.14
CA HIS A 135 6.42 11.14 -14.39
C HIS A 135 4.97 11.03 -14.91
N LEU A 136 4.62 9.96 -15.62
CA LEU A 136 3.23 9.72 -16.06
C LEU A 136 2.36 9.22 -14.90
N GLU A 137 2.90 8.32 -14.07
CA GLU A 137 2.24 7.88 -12.83
C GLU A 137 2.01 9.08 -11.89
N GLU A 138 3.02 9.92 -11.72
CA GLU A 138 2.98 11.16 -10.94
C GLU A 138 1.87 12.08 -11.45
N GLN A 139 1.83 12.38 -12.75
CA GLN A 139 0.78 13.23 -13.34
C GLN A 139 -0.63 12.68 -13.13
N VAL A 140 -0.83 11.36 -13.23
CA VAL A 140 -2.13 10.74 -12.99
C VAL A 140 -2.50 10.86 -11.52
N LEU A 141 -1.56 10.56 -10.61
CA LEU A 141 -1.80 10.63 -9.17
C LEU A 141 -2.08 12.06 -8.71
N ASP A 142 -1.30 13.02 -9.19
CA ASP A 142 -1.48 14.44 -8.90
C ASP A 142 -2.85 14.93 -9.35
N ARG A 143 -3.33 14.51 -10.53
CA ARG A 143 -4.70 14.83 -10.99
C ARG A 143 -5.76 14.22 -10.11
N LEU A 144 -5.59 12.97 -9.67
CA LEU A 144 -6.55 12.28 -8.80
C LEU A 144 -6.64 12.90 -7.41
N ILE A 145 -5.51 13.34 -6.85
CA ILE A 145 -5.44 14.05 -5.57
C ILE A 145 -5.87 15.51 -5.74
N GLY A 146 -5.75 16.05 -6.95
CA GLY A 146 -6.00 17.45 -7.28
C GLY A 146 -4.86 18.35 -6.86
N LEU A 147 -3.59 17.92 -6.98
CA LEU A 147 -2.41 18.75 -6.68
C LEU A 147 -2.19 19.83 -7.75
N PRO A 148 -1.70 21.03 -7.37
CA PRO A 148 -1.42 22.08 -8.34
C PRO A 148 -0.25 21.65 -9.23
N ARG A 149 -0.30 22.02 -10.52
CA ARG A 149 0.83 21.81 -11.43
C ARG A 149 1.98 22.71 -11.01
N ARG A 150 3.23 22.23 -11.13
CA ARG A 150 4.43 23.06 -10.92
C ARG A 150 4.31 24.36 -11.74
N GLY A 151 4.30 25.50 -11.06
CA GLY A 151 4.31 26.83 -11.68
C GLY A 151 2.95 27.53 -11.86
N ALA A 152 1.88 27.06 -11.19
CA ALA A 152 0.59 27.74 -11.10
C ALA A 152 0.26 28.15 -9.67
#